data_AF-A0A2U3ACZ3-F1
#
_entry.id   AF-A0A2U3ACZ3-F1
#
_cell.length_a   1.000
_cell.length_b   1.000
_cell.length_c   1.000
_cell.angle_alpha   90.00
_cell.angle_beta   90.00
_cell.angle_gamma   90.00
#
_symmetry.space_group_name_H-M   'P 1'
#
loop_
_entity.id
_entity.type
_entity.pdbx_description
1 polymer ?
#
loop_
_entity_poly.entity_id
_entity_poly.type
_entity_poly.pdbx_seq_one_letter_code
_entity_poly.pdbx_strand_id
1 'polypeptide(L)'
;LILDERSHPEQGFRACLGILRLAGSYGRGRLDAAAARAIDIGARTYGSVKSILANNLDRRPAHQRSADDAPILHANIRGPRYYN
;
A
#
# COMPACT_ATOMS: atom_id res chain seq x y z
N LEU A 1 -2.02 -9.38 9.20
CA LEU A 1 -3.13 -8.44 8.83
C LEU A 1 -3.14 -7.28 9.82
N ILE A 2 -3.68 -6.08 9.51
CA ILE A 2 -3.46 -4.84 10.31
C ILE A 2 -3.63 -5.00 11.83
N LEU A 3 -4.54 -5.86 12.29
CA LEU A 3 -4.80 -6.15 13.70
C LEU A 3 -3.70 -6.99 14.39
N ASP A 4 -3.00 -7.80 13.60
CA ASP A 4 -1.99 -8.78 14.01
C ASP A 4 -0.55 -8.20 13.93
N GLU A 5 -0.35 -7.16 13.11
CA GLU A 5 0.95 -6.51 12.91
C GLU A 5 1.27 -5.42 13.94
N ARG A 6 0.32 -5.09 14.82
CA ARG A 6 0.48 -4.03 15.82
C ARG A 6 0.76 -4.64 17.18
N SER A 7 1.79 -4.14 17.86
CA SER A 7 2.11 -4.48 19.26
C SER A 7 0.96 -4.22 20.24
N HIS A 8 -0.02 -3.41 19.84
CA HIS A 8 -1.17 -3.01 20.64
C HIS A 8 -2.44 -3.21 19.79
N PRO A 9 -3.35 -4.12 20.16
CA PRO A 9 -4.52 -4.47 19.36
C PRO A 9 -5.46 -3.28 19.15
N GLU A 10 -5.57 -2.38 20.12
CA GLU A 10 -6.37 -1.16 20.03
C GLU A 10 -5.88 -0.23 18.90
N GLN A 11 -4.58 -0.22 18.60
CA GLN A 11 -4.02 0.59 17.51
C GLN A 11 -4.42 0.03 16.14
N GLY A 12 -4.39 -1.29 15.99
CA GLY A 12 -4.90 -1.96 14.79
C GLY A 12 -6.39 -1.71 14.61
N PHE A 13 -7.16 -1.81 15.69
CA PHE A 13 -8.59 -1.59 15.67
C PHE A 13 -8.97 -0.16 15.27
N ARG A 14 -8.31 0.85 15.85
CA ARG A 14 -8.51 2.26 15.47
C ARG A 14 -8.16 2.52 14.01
N ALA A 15 -7.12 1.89 13.49
CA ALA A 15 -6.76 2.00 12.08
C ALA A 15 -7.84 1.38 11.16
N CYS A 16 -8.33 0.19 11.49
CA CYS A 16 -9.43 -0.46 10.75
C CYS A 16 -10.71 0.40 10.76
N LEU A 17 -11.10 0.94 11.92
CA LEU A 17 -12.23 1.86 12.02
C LEU A 17 -12.04 3.12 11.18
N GLY A 18 -10.82 3.68 11.18
CA GLY A 18 -10.48 4.84 10.34
C GLY A 18 -10.66 4.55 8.86
N ILE A 19 -10.23 3.36 8.41
CA ILE A 19 -10.39 2.91 7.01
C ILE A 19 -11.87 2.76 6.67
N LEU A 20 -12.67 2.11 7.52
CA LEU A 20 -14.11 1.92 7.29
C LEU A 20 -14.85 3.26 7.16
N ARG A 21 -14.46 4.27 7.94
CA ARG A 21 -15.04 5.62 7.85
C ARG A 21 -14.80 6.30 6.50
N LEU A 22 -13.75 5.94 5.75
CA LEU A 22 -13.50 6.49 4.41
C LEU A 22 -14.61 6.11 3.41
N ALA A 23 -15.37 5.04 3.67
CA ALA A 23 -16.52 4.66 2.84
C ALA A 23 -17.58 5.77 2.78
N GLY A 24 -17.73 6.56 3.85
CA GLY A 24 -18.69 7.67 3.87
C GLY A 24 -18.32 8.82 2.93
N SER A 25 -17.02 9.12 2.79
CA SER A 25 -16.55 10.22 1.95
C SER A 25 -16.27 9.82 0.50
N TYR A 26 -15.84 8.57 0.27
CA TYR A 26 -15.40 8.10 -1.05
C TYR A 26 -16.33 7.06 -1.68
N GLY A 27 -17.25 6.48 -0.92
CA GLY A 27 -18.12 5.38 -1.37
C GLY A 27 -17.44 4.01 -1.24
N ARG A 28 -18.28 2.97 -1.08
CA ARG A 28 -17.84 1.59 -0.82
C ARG A 28 -16.99 1.01 -1.96
N GLY A 29 -17.46 1.14 -3.21
CA GLY A 29 -16.74 0.57 -4.36
C GLY A 29 -15.33 1.15 -4.55
N ARG A 30 -15.15 2.45 -4.26
CA ARG A 30 -13.82 3.08 -4.30
C ARG A 30 -12.94 2.61 -3.16
N LEU A 31 -13.49 2.44 -1.96
CA LEU A 31 -12.77 1.93 -0.81
C LEU A 31 -12.28 0.49 -1.07
N ASP A 32 -13.13 -0.36 -1.65
CA ASP A 32 -12.77 -1.75 -1.97
C ASP A 32 -11.63 -1.79 -3.00
N ALA A 33 -11.72 -0.98 -4.06
CA ALA A 33 -10.65 -0.86 -5.06
C ALA A 33 -9.34 -0.31 -4.46
N ALA A 34 -9.44 0.66 -3.55
CA ALA A 34 -8.28 1.20 -2.84
C ALA A 34 -7.64 0.17 -1.89
N ALA A 35 -8.45 -0.62 -1.20
CA ALA A 35 -7.99 -1.68 -0.30
C ALA A 35 -7.29 -2.80 -1.08
N ALA A 36 -7.87 -3.24 -2.20
CA ALA A 36 -7.26 -4.21 -3.10
C ALA A 36 -5.88 -3.73 -3.58
N ARG A 37 -5.79 -2.47 -4.03
CA ARG A 37 -4.52 -1.85 -4.42
C ARG A 37 -3.52 -1.76 -3.27
N ALA A 38 -3.95 -1.38 -2.08
CA ALA A 38 -3.10 -1.28 -0.90
C ALA A 38 -2.51 -2.64 -0.51
N ILE A 39 -3.27 -3.73 -0.67
CA ILE A 39 -2.79 -5.10 -0.47
C ILE A 39 -1.75 -5.46 -1.53
N ASP A 40 -2.04 -5.18 -2.80
CA ASP A 40 -1.16 -5.49 -3.93
C ASP A 40 0.22 -4.81 -3.82
N ILE A 41 0.28 -3.56 -3.35
CA ILE A 41 1.55 -2.85 -3.13
C ILE A 41 2.12 -3.02 -1.72
N GLY A 42 1.48 -3.82 -0.85
CA GLY A 42 1.89 -4.03 0.54
C GLY A 42 1.67 -2.84 1.50
N ALA A 43 1.13 -1.72 1.02
CA ALA A 43 0.93 -0.49 1.78
C ALA A 43 -0.40 -0.49 2.57
N ARG A 44 -0.51 -1.37 3.57
CA ARG A 44 -1.75 -1.66 4.31
C ARG A 44 -1.96 -0.76 5.52
N THR A 45 -1.75 0.56 5.37
CA THR A 45 -1.99 1.54 6.45
C THR A 45 -3.16 2.46 6.11
N TYR A 46 -3.79 3.07 7.14
CA TYR A 46 -4.81 4.09 6.93
C TYR A 46 -4.32 5.22 6.01
N GLY A 47 -3.09 5.72 6.24
CA GLY A 47 -2.51 6.79 5.43
C GLY A 47 -2.34 6.39 3.96
N SER A 48 -1.91 5.15 3.71
CA SER A 48 -1.77 4.61 2.37
C SER A 48 -3.12 4.50 1.65
N VAL A 49 -4.14 3.92 2.29
CA VAL A 49 -5.50 3.81 1.71
C VAL A 49 -6.09 5.20 1.44
N LYS A 50 -5.94 6.13 2.39
CA LYS A 50 -6.38 7.52 2.22
C LYS A 50 -5.67 8.20 1.04
N SER A 51 -4.36 8.01 0.90
CA SER A 51 -3.57 8.57 -0.21
C SER A 51 -4.00 8.00 -1.57
N ILE A 52 -4.25 6.69 -1.65
CA ILE A 52 -4.77 6.03 -2.85
C ILE A 52 -6.09 6.67 -3.29
N LEU A 53 -7.02 6.87 -2.36
CA LEU A 53 -8.31 7.51 -2.63
C LEU A 53 -8.19 8.99 -3.01
N ALA A 54 -7.36 9.75 -2.28
CA ALA A 54 -7.13 11.18 -2.51
C ALA A 54 -6.53 11.44 -3.91
N ASN A 55 -5.63 10.55 -4.37
CA ASN A 55 -4.97 10.67 -5.66
C ASN A 55 -5.71 9.94 -6.80
N ASN A 56 -6.91 9.42 -6.54
CA ASN A 56 -7.72 8.63 -7.48
C ASN A 56 -6.96 7.43 -8.07
N LEU A 57 -6.00 6.88 -7.31
CA LEU A 57 -5.24 5.71 -7.73
C LEU A 57 -6.16 4.49 -7.79
N ASP A 58 -7.19 4.40 -6.95
CA ASP A 58 -8.21 3.35 -7.00
C ASP A 58 -8.88 3.17 -8.37
N ARG A 59 -8.85 4.21 -9.22
CA ARG A 59 -9.47 4.22 -10.56
C ARG A 59 -8.50 3.91 -11.70
N ARG A 60 -7.20 3.88 -11.42
CA ARG A 60 -6.19 3.58 -12.45
C ARG A 60 -6.15 2.07 -12.68
N PRO A 61 -5.70 1.60 -13.86
CA PRO A 61 -5.30 0.20 -13.99
C PRO A 61 -4.26 -0.14 -12.91
N ALA A 62 -4.28 -1.38 -12.40
CA ALA A 62 -3.22 -1.85 -11.52
C ALA A 62 -1.89 -1.72 -12.26
N HIS A 63 -0.86 -1.19 -11.61
CA HIS A 63 0.47 -1.27 -12.18
C HIS A 63 0.76 -2.77 -12.30
N GLN A 64 0.91 -3.27 -13.53
CA GLN A 64 1.65 -4.50 -13.72
C GLN A 64 2.99 -4.25 -13.04
N ARG A 65 3.26 -4.97 -11.95
CA ARG A 65 4.64 -5.10 -11.49
C ARG A 65 5.39 -5.60 -12.71
N SER A 66 6.24 -4.77 -13.30
CA SER A 66 7.22 -5.23 -14.26
C SER A 66 8.03 -6.27 -13.53
N ALA A 67 7.72 -7.55 -13.76
CA ALA A 67 8.46 -8.66 -13.18
C ALA A 67 9.87 -8.79 -13.79
N ASP A 68 10.19 -7.95 -14.76
CA ASP A 68 11.48 -7.87 -15.44
C ASP A 68 12.20 -6.55 -15.15
N ASP A 69 12.57 -6.30 -13.90
CA ASP A 69 13.72 -5.42 -13.66
C ASP A 69 14.94 -6.34 -13.51
N ALA A 70 15.55 -6.66 -14.65
CA ALA A 70 16.95 -7.07 -14.64
C ALA A 70 17.72 -6.04 -13.80
N PRO A 71 18.62 -6.45 -12.88
CA PRO A 71 19.35 -5.51 -12.06
C PRO A 71 20.02 -4.47 -12.97
N ILE A 72 19.77 -3.19 -12.70
CA ILE A 72 20.38 -2.09 -13.45
C ILE A 72 21.90 -2.20 -13.24
N LEU A 73 22.58 -2.72 -14.25
CA LEU A 73 24.04 -2.81 -14.28
C LEU A 73 24.57 -1.44 -14.72
N HIS A 74 25.01 -0.65 -13.75
CA HIS A 74 25.62 0.66 -14.00
C HIS A 74 26.95 0.76 -13.26
N ALA A 75 27.95 1.39 -13.88
CA ALA A 75 29.31 1.49 -13.33
C ALA A 75 29.36 2.12 -11.92
N ASN A 76 28.40 2.99 -11.61
CA ASN A 76 28.29 3.66 -10.31
C ASN A 76 27.38 2.96 -9.29
N ILE A 77 26.69 1.88 -9.65
CA ILE A 77 25.87 1.11 -8.71
C ILE A 77 26.73 0.01 -8.09
N ARG A 78 26.97 0.10 -6.79
CA ARG A 78 27.79 -0.84 -6.04
C ARG A 78 26.94 -2.03 -5.62
N GLY A 79 27.33 -3.22 -6.06
CA GLY A 79 26.64 -4.46 -5.73
C GLY A 79 26.88 -4.91 -4.28
N PRO A 80 26.16 -5.94 -3.81
CA PRO A 80 26.26 -6.46 -2.45
C PRO A 80 27.67 -6.93 -2.04
N ARG A 81 28.56 -7.17 -3.01
CA ARG A 81 29.99 -7.45 -2.75
C ARG A 81 30.78 -6.25 -2.18
N TYR A 82 30.20 -5.04 -2.17
CA TYR A 82 30.88 -3.83 -1.70
C TYR A 82 30.73 -3.59 -0.20
N TYR A 83 29.66 -4.09 0.42
CA TYR A 83 29.40 -3.93 1.85
C TYR A 83 29.74 -5.26 2.55
N ASN A 84 30.59 -5.21 3.59
CA ASN A 84 30.83 -6.33 4.51
C ASN A 84 30.01 -6.13 5.78
#